data_AF-A0AA44WD67-F1
#
_entry.id   AF-A0AA44WD67-F1
#
_cell.length_a   1.000
_cell.length_b   1.000
_cell.length_c   1.000
_cell.angle_alpha   90.00
_cell.angle_beta   90.00
_cell.angle_gamma   90.00
#
_symmetry.space_group_name_H-M   'P 1'
#
loop_
_entity.id
_entity.type
_entity.pdbx_description
1 polymer ?
#
loop_
_entity_poly.entity_id
_entity_poly.type
_entity_poly.pdbx_seq_one_letter_code
_entity_poly.pdbx_strand_id
1 'polypeptide(L)'
;MARGDVDAQDLAALGHEQMLTRKSSLVSMLAMAFCVLGIWAVFAQNLSAALETGGPVSIFWGILLVLFCNVCIAVSLGEMCSSMPTALGQAYWVSRLWDAPSGRLLSYMCAWTNTFG
;
A
#
# COMPACT_ATOMS: atom_id res chain seq x y z
N MET A 1 -24.68 -12.15 -9.07
CA MET A 1 -24.46 -11.04 -8.13
C MET A 1 -23.46 -10.10 -8.77
N ALA A 2 -23.82 -8.83 -8.95
CA ALA A 2 -22.89 -7.87 -9.52
C ALA A 2 -21.79 -7.61 -8.48
N ARG A 3 -20.53 -7.48 -8.89
CA ARG A 3 -19.40 -7.25 -7.97
C ARG A 3 -19.63 -6.05 -7.03
N GLY A 4 -20.43 -5.07 -7.47
CA GLY A 4 -20.86 -3.93 -6.65
C GLY A 4 -21.75 -4.29 -5.45
N ASP A 5 -22.50 -5.40 -5.50
CA ASP A 5 -23.37 -5.82 -4.38
C ASP A 5 -22.54 -6.38 -3.21
N VAL A 6 -21.43 -7.07 -3.52
CA VAL A 6 -20.51 -7.66 -2.53
C VAL A 6 -19.69 -6.56 -1.84
N ASP A 7 -19.12 -5.65 -2.63
CA ASP A 7 -18.38 -4.48 -2.11
C ASP A 7 -19.29 -3.60 -1.21
N ALA A 8 -20.58 -3.44 -1.57
CA ALA A 8 -21.56 -2.70 -0.78
C ALA A 8 -21.91 -3.39 0.55
N GLN A 9 -22.02 -4.73 0.53
CA GLN A 9 -22.23 -5.54 1.73
C GLN A 9 -21.02 -5.50 2.67
N ASP A 10 -19.80 -5.52 2.13
CA ASP A 10 -18.57 -5.39 2.92
C ASP A 10 -18.44 -4.01 3.57
N LEU A 11 -18.81 -2.93 2.86
CA LEU A 11 -18.88 -1.58 3.44
C LEU A 11 -19.96 -1.47 4.53
N ALA A 12 -21.15 -2.05 4.28
CA ALA A 12 -22.23 -2.07 5.26
C ALA A 12 -21.85 -2.86 6.52
N ALA A 13 -21.09 -3.95 6.38
CA ALA A 13 -20.54 -4.73 7.49
C ALA A 13 -19.52 -3.93 8.34
N LEU A 14 -18.86 -2.94 7.75
CA LEU A 14 -17.97 -2.00 8.43
C LEU A 14 -18.72 -0.78 9.02
N GLY A 15 -20.04 -0.70 8.85
CA GLY A 15 -20.88 0.40 9.34
C GLY A 15 -20.87 1.66 8.46
N HIS A 16 -20.41 1.55 7.21
CA HIS A 16 -20.32 2.67 6.28
C HIS A 16 -21.35 2.55 5.14
N GLU A 17 -22.18 3.58 4.96
CA GLU A 17 -23.03 3.67 3.76
C GLU A 17 -22.20 4.09 2.54
N GLN A 18 -22.44 3.41 1.42
CA GLN A 18 -21.72 3.66 0.17
C GLN A 18 -22.19 4.99 -0.49
N MET A 19 -21.63 6.12 -0.04
CA MET A 19 -21.96 7.45 -0.56
C MET A 19 -21.28 7.81 -1.90
N LEU A 20 -20.21 7.10 -2.29
CA LEU A 20 -19.43 7.43 -3.49
C LEU A 20 -19.82 6.55 -4.69
N THR A 21 -20.04 7.18 -5.83
CA THR A 21 -20.26 6.50 -7.12
C THR A 21 -18.94 5.91 -7.65
N ARG A 22 -18.93 4.61 -7.98
CA ARG A 22 -17.72 3.88 -8.39
C ARG A 22 -17.29 4.30 -9.79
N LYS A 23 -16.38 5.28 -9.88
CA LYS A 23 -15.79 5.74 -11.15
C LYS A 23 -14.34 5.28 -11.38
N SER A 24 -13.75 4.57 -10.42
CA SER A 24 -12.35 4.16 -10.53
C SER A 24 -12.21 2.83 -11.27
N SER A 25 -11.70 2.89 -12.50
CA SER A 25 -11.29 1.70 -13.25
C SER A 25 -9.99 1.13 -12.67
N LEU A 26 -9.80 -0.20 -12.72
CA LEU A 26 -8.57 -0.87 -12.28
C LEU A 26 -7.32 -0.28 -12.95
N VAL A 27 -7.43 0.07 -14.23
CA VAL A 27 -6.34 0.70 -14.99
C VAL A 27 -6.01 2.08 -14.43
N SER A 28 -7.03 2.84 -14.03
CA SER A 28 -6.84 4.16 -13.42
C SER A 28 -6.19 4.08 -12.04
N MET A 29 -6.56 3.07 -11.24
CA MET A 29 -5.95 2.84 -9.92
C MET A 29 -4.47 2.42 -10.05
N LEU A 30 -4.17 1.53 -11.01
CA LEU A 30 -2.80 1.12 -11.30
C LEU A 30 -1.94 2.28 -11.80
N ALA A 31 -2.48 3.11 -12.71
CA ALA A 31 -1.78 4.28 -13.22
C ALA A 31 -1.48 5.30 -12.12
N MET A 32 -2.43 5.54 -11.21
CA MET A 32 -2.22 6.42 -10.06
C MET A 32 -1.15 5.87 -9.10
N ALA A 33 -1.18 4.57 -8.82
CA ALA A 33 -0.16 3.91 -7.98
C ALA A 33 1.24 4.02 -8.60
N PHE A 34 1.37 3.80 -9.92
CA PHE A 34 2.64 3.95 -10.63
C PHE A 34 3.15 5.39 -10.60
N CYS A 35 2.25 6.37 -10.77
CA CYS A 35 2.59 7.80 -10.71
C CYS A 35 3.11 8.21 -9.32
N VAL A 36 2.45 7.75 -8.25
CA VAL A 36 2.84 8.04 -6.85
C VAL A 36 4.22 7.50 -6.51
N LEU A 37 4.57 6.30 -6.98
CA LEU A 37 5.83 5.65 -6.59
C LEU A 37 7.07 6.31 -7.21
N GLY A 38 6.96 6.95 -8.38
CA GLY A 38 8.06 7.68 -9.00
C GLY A 38 9.38 6.88 -9.14
N ILE A 39 9.29 5.54 -9.18
CA ILE A 39 10.42 4.62 -8.93
C ILE A 39 11.61 4.87 -9.86
N TRP A 40 11.33 5.33 -11.09
CA TRP A 40 12.34 5.61 -12.11
C TRP A 40 13.32 6.71 -11.69
N ALA A 41 12.83 7.79 -11.08
CA ALA A 41 13.68 8.91 -10.67
C ALA A 41 14.60 8.53 -9.52
N VAL A 42 14.11 7.70 -8.59
CA VAL A 42 14.91 7.16 -7.48
C VAL A 42 15.96 6.19 -8.01
N PHE A 43 15.59 5.31 -8.93
CA PHE A 43 16.53 4.37 -9.54
C PHE A 43 17.67 5.09 -10.27
N ALA A 44 17.36 6.11 -11.07
CA ALA A 44 18.37 6.89 -11.79
C ALA A 44 19.37 7.59 -10.84
N GLN A 45 18.89 8.13 -9.71
CA GLN A 45 19.75 8.78 -8.71
C GLN A 45 20.68 7.80 -7.99
N ASN A 46 20.22 6.58 -7.72
CA ASN A 46 21.00 5.58 -6.99
C ASN A 46 21.91 4.74 -7.91
N LEU A 47 21.71 4.80 -9.23
CA LEU A 47 22.46 4.01 -10.18
C LEU A 47 23.96 4.35 -10.19
N SER A 48 24.33 5.63 -10.08
CA SER A 48 25.73 6.06 -10.02
C SER A 48 26.44 5.48 -8.79
N ALA A 49 25.85 5.69 -7.61
CA ALA A 49 26.40 5.20 -6.35
C ALA A 49 26.50 3.66 -6.30
N ALA A 50 25.50 2.96 -6.87
CA ALA A 50 25.49 1.51 -6.92
C ALA A 50 26.57 0.94 -7.85
N LEU A 51 26.87 1.63 -8.96
CA LEU A 51 27.94 1.22 -9.88
C LEU A 51 29.33 1.40 -9.27
N GLU A 52 29.55 2.50 -8.54
CA GLU A 52 30.83 2.80 -7.89
C GLU A 52 31.17 1.82 -6.75
N THR A 53 30.15 1.34 -6.02
CA THR A 53 30.36 0.54 -4.81
C THR A 53 30.17 -0.97 -5.01
N GLY A 54 29.27 -1.40 -5.89
CA GLY A 54 28.88 -2.82 -6.03
C GLY A 54 29.09 -3.43 -7.42
N GLY A 55 29.35 -2.61 -8.44
CA GLY A 55 29.43 -3.06 -9.82
C GLY A 55 28.10 -3.60 -10.39
N PRO A 56 28.06 -3.94 -11.69
CA PRO A 56 26.82 -4.28 -12.39
C PRO A 56 26.17 -5.60 -11.92
N VAL A 57 26.96 -6.55 -11.42
CA VAL A 57 26.45 -7.85 -10.95
C VAL A 57 25.67 -7.72 -9.65
N SER A 58 26.14 -6.85 -8.73
CA SER A 58 25.44 -6.59 -7.46
C SER A 58 24.09 -5.92 -7.69
N ILE A 59 24.00 -5.00 -8.66
CA ILE A 59 22.74 -4.34 -9.04
C ILE A 59 21.72 -5.35 -9.54
N PHE A 60 22.13 -6.31 -10.37
CA PHE A 60 21.24 -7.32 -10.92
C PHE A 60 20.68 -8.27 -9.86
N TRP A 61 21.51 -8.75 -8.94
CA TRP A 61 21.03 -9.59 -7.84
C TRP A 61 20.24 -8.79 -6.80
N GLY A 62 20.63 -7.54 -6.55
CA GLY A 62 19.93 -6.63 -5.66
C GLY A 62 18.52 -6.32 -6.13
N ILE A 63 18.33 -6.00 -7.42
CA ILE A 63 17.01 -5.71 -7.97
C ILE A 63 16.09 -6.94 -7.90
N LEU A 64 16.61 -8.14 -8.15
CA LEU A 64 15.83 -9.39 -8.07
C LEU A 64 15.37 -9.68 -6.64
N LEU A 65 16.27 -9.54 -5.66
CA LEU A 65 15.93 -9.76 -4.26
C LEU A 65 14.92 -8.73 -3.76
N VAL A 66 15.13 -7.45 -4.08
CA VAL A 66 14.22 -6.36 -3.70
C VAL A 66 12.84 -6.55 -4.33
N LEU A 67 12.78 -6.97 -5.60
CA LEU A 67 11.53 -7.25 -6.30
C LEU A 67 10.77 -8.40 -5.64
N PHE A 68 11.45 -9.49 -5.30
CA PHE A 68 10.84 -10.62 -4.59
C PHE A 68 10.24 -10.19 -3.25
N CYS A 69 11.01 -9.50 -2.41
CA CYS A 69 10.52 -9.00 -1.13
C CYS A 69 9.35 -8.02 -1.29
N ASN A 70 9.39 -7.11 -2.27
CA ASN A 70 8.29 -6.18 -2.54
C ASN A 70 7.02 -6.90 -3.00
N VAL A 71 7.13 -7.96 -3.81
CA VAL A 71 5.97 -8.76 -4.22
C VAL A 71 5.35 -9.46 -3.01
N CYS A 72 6.15 -10.03 -2.10
CA CYS A 72 5.64 -10.62 -0.87
C CYS A 72 4.87 -9.60 -0.03
N ILE A 73 5.43 -8.40 0.16
CA ILE A 73 4.77 -7.31 0.89
C ILE A 73 3.47 -6.89 0.19
N ALA A 74 3.48 -6.76 -1.14
CA ALA A 74 2.31 -6.38 -1.92
C ALA A 74 1.19 -7.41 -1.83
N VAL A 75 1.52 -8.71 -1.79
CA VAL A 75 0.53 -9.79 -1.61
C VAL A 75 -0.09 -9.72 -0.21
N SER A 76 0.72 -9.61 0.85
CA SER A 76 0.21 -9.46 2.23
C SER A 76 -0.65 -8.22 2.40
N LEU A 77 -0.26 -7.10 1.78
CA LEU A 77 -1.05 -5.87 1.76
C LEU A 77 -2.36 -6.03 0.99
N GLY A 78 -2.33 -6.78 -0.12
CA GLY A 78 -3.51 -7.11 -0.91
C GLY A 78 -4.54 -7.91 -0.13
N GLU A 79 -4.10 -8.88 0.69
CA GLU A 79 -4.99 -9.65 1.58
C GLU A 79 -5.66 -8.73 2.62
N MET A 80 -4.89 -7.83 3.23
CA MET A 80 -5.44 -6.85 4.18
C MET A 80 -6.43 -5.88 3.51
N CYS A 81 -6.09 -5.33 2.35
CA CYS A 81 -6.96 -4.45 1.56
C CYS A 81 -8.27 -5.14 1.15
N SER A 82 -8.23 -6.44 0.84
CA SER A 82 -9.44 -7.20 0.48
C SER A 82 -10.33 -7.47 1.69
N SER A 83 -9.75 -7.69 2.87
CA SER A 83 -10.52 -7.96 4.09
C SER A 83 -11.12 -6.70 4.73
N MET A 84 -10.51 -5.53 4.52
CA MET A 84 -10.89 -4.27 5.17
C MET A 84 -10.77 -3.09 4.21
N PRO A 85 -11.69 -2.95 3.23
CA PRO A 85 -11.71 -1.86 2.27
C PRO A 85 -12.16 -0.54 2.94
N THR A 86 -11.23 0.13 3.64
CA THR A 86 -11.49 1.40 4.35
C THR A 86 -10.63 2.54 3.80
N ALA A 87 -11.19 3.76 3.84
CA ALA A 87 -10.50 4.96 3.34
C ALA A 87 -9.30 5.42 4.20
N LEU A 88 -9.22 4.96 5.45
CA LEU A 88 -8.13 5.29 6.37
C LEU A 88 -6.88 4.40 6.18
N GLY A 89 -7.01 3.29 5.42
CA GLY A 89 -5.93 2.36 5.07
C GLY A 89 -5.14 1.84 6.29
N GLN A 90 -3.83 2.01 6.25
CA GLN A 90 -2.87 1.52 7.25
C GLN A 90 -3.19 1.96 8.68
N ALA A 91 -3.66 3.19 8.90
CA ALA A 91 -3.99 3.67 10.24
C ALA A 91 -5.20 2.91 10.82
N TYR A 92 -6.16 2.49 9.99
CA TYR A 92 -7.30 1.69 10.41
C TYR A 92 -6.90 0.26 10.72
N TRP A 93 -6.08 -0.36 9.87
CA TRP A 93 -5.58 -1.72 10.10
C TRP A 93 -4.82 -1.82 11.43
N VAL A 94 -3.96 -0.84 11.75
CA VAL A 94 -3.22 -0.81 13.03
C VAL A 94 -4.17 -0.70 14.23
N SER A 95 -5.20 0.13 14.14
CA SER A 95 -6.19 0.26 15.22
C SER A 95 -7.08 -0.98 15.39
N ARG A 96 -7.27 -1.78 14.32
CA ARG A 96 -8.06 -3.02 14.36
C ARG A 96 -7.26 -4.24 14.81
N LEU A 97 -5.96 -4.31 14.48
CA LEU A 97 -5.09 -5.39 14.92
C LEU A 97 -4.67 -5.27 16.39
N TRP A 98 -4.73 -4.06 16.97
CA TRP A 98 -4.27 -3.80 18.32
C TRP A 98 -5.38 -3.20 19.20
N ASP A 99 -6.10 -4.08 19.91
CA ASP A 99 -7.28 -3.72 20.74
C ASP A 99 -6.93 -3.08 22.10
N ALA A 100 -5.64 -2.99 22.45
CA ALA A 100 -5.23 -2.30 23.68
C ALA A 100 -5.34 -0.76 23.53
N PRO A 101 -5.49 0.01 24.62
CA PRO A 101 -5.57 1.48 24.57
C PRO A 101 -4.35 2.15 23.90
N SER A 102 -3.22 1.45 23.81
CA SER A 102 -2.03 1.86 23.05
C SER A 102 -2.20 1.79 21.53
N GLY A 103 -3.18 1.04 21.01
CA GLY A 103 -3.44 0.89 19.57
C GLY A 103 -3.91 2.19 18.92
N ARG A 104 -4.65 3.03 19.66
CA ARG A 104 -5.03 4.36 19.19
C ARG A 104 -3.82 5.29 19.07
N LEU A 105 -2.90 5.23 20.02
CA LEU A 105 -1.65 5.98 19.97
C LEU A 105 -0.75 5.49 18.81
N LEU A 106 -0.65 4.18 18.61
CA LEU A 106 0.14 3.60 17.52
C LEU A 106 -0.43 3.96 16.14
N SER A 107 -1.77 3.98 15.99
CA SER A 107 -2.44 4.46 14.79
C SER A 107 -2.15 5.96 14.53
N TYR A 108 -2.17 6.79 15.58
CA TYR A 108 -1.76 8.19 15.48
C TYR A 108 -0.29 8.35 15.09
N MET A 109 0.61 7.55 15.66
CA MET A 109 2.03 7.58 15.31
C MET A 109 2.24 7.15 13.85
N CYS A 110 1.55 6.09 13.39
CA CYS A 110 1.59 5.64 11.99
C CYS A 110 1.08 6.74 11.04
N ALA A 111 -0.03 7.39 11.38
CA ALA A 111 -0.57 8.51 10.60
C ALA A 111 0.39 9.71 10.61
N TRP A 112 1.03 9.99 11.74
CA TRP A 112 2.02 11.05 11.88
C TRP A 112 3.24 10.79 11.01
N THR A 113 3.84 9.61 11.09
CA THR A 113 4.99 9.22 10.26
C THR A 113 4.63 9.21 8.78
N ASN A 114 3.42 8.81 8.40
CA ASN A 114 2.99 8.89 7.01
C ASN A 114 2.81 10.34 6.50
N THR A 115 2.53 11.29 7.39
CA THR A 115 2.27 12.70 7.02
C THR A 115 3.54 13.55 7.04
N PHE A 116 4.43 13.30 8.01
CA PHE A 116 5.66 14.08 8.23
C PHE A 116 6.95 13.35 7.85
N GLY A 117 6.85 12.07 7.48
CA GLY A 117 7.97 11.23 7.07
C GLY A 117 8.67 11.74 5.83
#